data_AF-A0A4R4ZKA5-F1
#
_entry.id   AF-A0A4R4ZKA5-F1
#
_cell.length_a   1.000
_cell.length_b   1.000
_cell.length_c   1.000
_cell.angle_alpha   90.00
_cell.angle_beta   90.00
_cell.angle_gamma   90.00
#
_symmetry.space_group_name_H-M   'P 1'
#
loop_
_entity.id
_entity.type
_entity.pdbx_description
1 polymer ?
#
loop_
_entity_poly.entity_id
_entity_poly.type
_entity_poly.pdbx_seq_one_letter_code
_entity_poly.pdbx_strand_id
1 'polypeptide(L)'
;MWIADCMWSPVRYVTTVVDADGLERLTGVPLAELTQRSGTFELHGTTMLSPEATVLIAEYACRKNPMPILDAVLEEEKQLREKSKHGDRSGKHPTSPEYEYEWYRKYHRPIHELLRQWCGHRATSLQERVTAAEAENIRLEAPVDRLIDALADEGNLALSHSLAQEFQDGRITAESVRPLIAPLHPSEIPIRYVTRPRRWS
;
A
#
# COMPACT_ATOMS: atom_id res chain seq x y z
N MET A 1 40.25 11.00 36.94
CA MET A 1 40.16 9.66 37.56
C MET A 1 38.74 9.16 37.29
N TRP A 2 38.58 8.18 36.40
CA TRP A 2 37.28 7.56 36.10
C TRP A 2 37.27 6.18 36.73
N ILE A 3 36.32 5.93 37.63
CA ILE A 3 36.19 4.71 38.43
C ILE A 3 34.94 3.99 37.91
N ALA A 4 35.04 3.41 36.71
CA ALA A 4 34.00 2.68 35.96
C ALA A 4 32.79 3.48 35.44
N ASP A 5 32.36 3.14 34.22
CA ASP A 5 31.04 3.43 33.66
C ASP A 5 30.48 2.13 33.08
N CYS A 6 29.28 1.76 33.51
CA CYS A 6 28.58 0.56 33.07
C CYS A 6 27.39 1.05 32.27
N MET A 7 27.48 1.02 30.93
CA MET A 7 26.34 1.39 30.05
C MET A 7 25.28 0.29 30.12
N TRP A 8 24.58 0.26 31.26
CA TRP A 8 23.28 -0.31 31.41
C TRP A 8 22.31 0.64 30.69
N SER A 9 21.60 0.19 29.65
CA SER A 9 20.39 0.91 29.25
C SER A 9 19.41 0.76 30.41
N PRO A 10 19.06 1.83 31.15
CA PRO A 10 18.24 1.70 32.35
C PRO A 10 16.80 1.29 32.02
N VAL A 11 16.43 1.26 30.74
CA VAL A 11 15.07 0.99 30.28
C VAL A 11 15.09 0.04 29.09
N ARG A 12 14.19 -0.96 29.11
CA ARG A 12 13.96 -1.88 27.99
C ARG A 12 12.84 -1.34 27.10
N TYR A 13 12.94 -1.59 25.80
CA TYR A 13 11.90 -1.31 24.79
C TYR A 13 11.55 0.19 24.62
N VAL A 14 12.53 1.08 24.81
CA VAL A 14 12.38 2.52 24.54
C VAL A 14 12.74 2.85 23.10
N THR A 15 12.10 3.88 22.55
CA THR A 15 12.48 4.47 21.26
C THR A 15 13.33 5.71 21.50
N THR A 16 14.56 5.69 20.99
CA THR A 16 15.48 6.82 21.04
C THR A 16 15.28 7.71 19.81
N VAL A 17 14.98 9.00 20.01
CA VAL A 17 14.80 9.94 18.91
C VAL A 17 16.13 10.64 18.62
N VAL A 18 16.71 10.32 17.47
CA VAL A 18 17.99 10.91 17.00
C VAL A 18 17.74 12.06 16.02
N ASP A 19 16.66 12.00 15.26
CA ASP A 19 16.24 13.01 14.29
C ASP A 19 14.74 13.28 14.44
N ALA A 20 14.39 14.40 15.07
CA ALA A 20 12.99 14.80 15.30
C ALA A 20 12.27 15.14 13.98
N ASP A 21 12.97 15.82 13.05
CA ASP A 21 12.41 16.23 11.76
C ASP A 21 12.21 15.01 10.85
N GLY A 22 13.13 14.05 10.90
CA GLY A 22 12.98 12.74 10.26
C GLY A 22 11.78 11.96 10.79
N LEU A 23 11.58 11.94 12.11
CA LEU A 23 10.44 11.28 12.73
C LEU A 23 9.12 11.93 12.29
N GLU A 24 9.02 13.26 12.29
CA GLU A 24 7.83 13.98 11.82
C GLU A 24 7.57 13.73 10.31
N ARG A 25 8.62 13.68 9.49
CA ARG A 25 8.49 13.28 8.08
C ARG A 25 8.02 11.84 7.91
N LEU A 26 8.31 10.94 8.84
CA LEU A 26 7.84 9.56 8.80
C LEU A 26 6.39 9.43 9.28
N THR A 27 6.03 10.07 10.40
CA THR A 27 4.73 9.90 11.08
C THR A 27 3.69 10.92 10.65
N GLY A 28 4.12 12.09 10.17
CA GLY A 28 3.25 13.24 9.89
C GLY A 28 2.81 13.99 11.14
N VAL A 29 3.42 13.69 12.28
CA VAL A 29 3.08 14.24 13.59
C VAL A 29 4.34 14.81 14.25
N PRO A 30 4.32 16.06 14.73
CA PRO A 30 5.46 16.65 15.42
C PRO A 30 5.84 15.87 16.69
N LEU A 31 7.13 15.81 17.01
CA LEU A 31 7.62 15.14 18.22
C LEU A 31 6.92 15.66 19.49
N ALA A 32 6.65 16.97 19.55
CA ALA A 32 5.95 17.59 20.67
C ALA A 32 4.54 17.04 20.90
N GLU A 33 3.83 16.60 19.86
CA GLU A 33 2.52 15.96 20.03
C GLU A 33 2.66 14.53 20.54
N LEU A 34 3.70 13.80 20.09
CA LEU A 34 3.99 12.44 20.58
C LEU A 34 4.36 12.45 22.06
N THR A 35 5.15 13.43 22.51
CA THR A 35 5.57 13.56 23.92
C THR A 35 4.43 13.98 24.85
N GLN A 36 3.39 14.65 24.34
CA GLN A 36 2.19 14.96 25.13
C GLN A 36 1.31 13.72 25.36
N ARG A 37 1.34 12.75 24.45
CA ARG A 37 0.48 11.56 24.49
C ARG A 37 1.11 10.35 25.16
N SER A 38 2.40 10.39 25.46
CA SER A 38 3.14 9.24 25.96
C SER A 38 4.23 9.66 26.94
N GLY A 39 4.63 8.74 27.81
CA GLY A 39 5.73 8.99 28.75
C GLY A 39 7.05 9.22 28.01
N THR A 40 7.76 10.29 28.36
CA THR A 40 9.08 10.60 27.80
C THR A 40 10.06 10.97 28.89
N PHE A 41 11.34 10.69 28.66
CA PHE A 41 12.41 11.15 29.53
C PHE A 41 13.66 11.45 28.70
N GLU A 42 14.55 12.26 29.25
CA GLU A 42 15.84 12.54 28.63
C GLU A 42 16.92 11.71 29.30
N LEU A 43 17.78 11.09 28.48
CA LEU A 43 18.96 10.37 28.94
C LEU A 43 20.16 10.79 28.09
N HIS A 44 21.19 11.34 28.74
CA HIS A 44 22.39 11.87 28.07
C HIS A 44 22.09 12.86 26.93
N GLY A 45 21.09 13.73 27.13
CA GLY A 45 20.69 14.74 26.12
C GLY A 45 19.94 14.16 24.92
N THR A 46 19.52 12.89 24.98
CA THR A 46 18.69 12.27 23.95
C THR A 46 17.29 12.01 24.48
N THR A 47 16.27 12.39 23.70
CA THR A 47 14.87 12.12 24.04
C THR A 47 14.57 10.63 23.86
N MET A 48 14.12 10.00 24.94
CA MET A 48 13.65 8.62 24.96
C MET A 48 12.14 8.58 25.16
N LEU A 49 11.47 7.80 24.32
CA LEU A 49 10.04 7.62 24.35
C LEU A 49 9.68 6.25 24.94
N SER A 50 8.56 6.19 25.64
CA SER A 50 8.05 4.95 26.23
C SER A 50 7.72 3.89 25.16
N PRO A 51 7.60 2.60 25.55
CA PRO A 51 7.14 1.56 24.63
C PRO A 51 5.77 1.86 23.99
N GLU A 52 4.88 2.55 24.72
CA GLU A 52 3.60 3.00 24.19
C GLU A 52 3.77 3.99 23.04
N ALA A 53 4.72 4.91 23.16
CA ALA A 53 5.07 5.85 22.09
C ALA A 53 5.57 5.13 20.83
N THR A 54 6.31 4.02 20.99
CA THR A 54 6.78 3.19 19.88
C THR A 54 5.60 2.64 19.06
N VAL A 55 4.55 2.16 19.74
CA VAL A 55 3.33 1.66 19.09
C VAL A 55 2.60 2.81 18.37
N LEU A 56 2.49 3.97 19.01
CA LEU A 56 1.89 5.16 18.40
C LEU A 56 2.66 5.61 17.14
N ILE A 57 3.99 5.64 17.19
CA ILE A 57 4.84 5.97 16.05
C ILE A 57 4.59 5.00 14.90
N ALA A 58 4.56 3.68 15.17
CA ALA A 58 4.30 2.67 14.16
C ALA A 58 2.93 2.85 13.52
N GLU A 59 1.89 3.11 14.33
CA GLU A 59 0.54 3.37 13.84
C GLU A 59 0.48 4.63 12.94
N TYR A 60 1.09 5.74 13.37
CA TYR A 60 1.13 6.97 12.55
C TYR A 60 1.89 6.77 11.24
N ALA A 61 3.02 6.06 11.28
CA ALA A 61 3.77 5.74 10.08
C ALA A 61 2.94 4.90 9.10
N CYS A 62 2.20 3.90 9.58
CA CYS A 62 1.31 3.08 8.77
C CYS A 62 0.18 3.91 8.15
N ARG A 63 -0.44 4.82 8.91
CA ARG A 63 -1.49 5.72 8.39
C ARG A 63 -0.97 6.68 7.33
N LYS A 64 0.23 7.21 7.51
CA LYS A 64 0.82 8.17 6.58
C LYS A 64 1.15 7.52 5.23
N ASN A 65 1.73 6.33 5.28
CA ASN A 65 2.21 5.61 4.10
C ASN A 65 1.67 4.17 4.07
N PRO A 66 0.36 3.98 3.82
CA PRO A 66 -0.27 2.68 3.97
C PRO A 66 0.10 1.70 2.84
N MET A 67 0.27 2.17 1.60
CA MET A 67 0.48 1.28 0.44
C MET A 67 1.72 0.38 0.59
N PRO A 68 2.93 0.91 0.89
CA PRO A 68 4.11 0.05 1.06
C PRO A 68 3.96 -0.98 2.19
N ILE A 69 3.23 -0.65 3.25
CA ILE A 69 2.98 -1.56 4.38
C ILE A 69 2.04 -2.67 3.95
N LEU A 70 0.93 -2.32 3.30
CA LEU A 70 -0.05 -3.29 2.82
C LEU A 70 0.54 -4.20 1.75
N ASP A 71 1.42 -3.69 0.89
CA ASP A 71 2.10 -4.50 -0.14
C ASP A 71 3.09 -5.49 0.50
N ALA A 72 3.83 -5.06 1.52
CA ALA A 72 4.68 -5.94 2.31
C ALA A 72 3.87 -7.05 3.01
N VAL A 73 2.70 -6.72 3.56
CA VAL A 73 1.77 -7.70 4.17
C VAL A 73 1.30 -8.72 3.14
N LEU A 74 0.88 -8.28 1.95
CA LEU A 74 0.44 -9.20 0.89
C LEU A 74 1.55 -10.14 0.43
N GLU A 75 2.78 -9.63 0.27
CA GLU A 75 3.91 -10.45 -0.15
C GLU A 75 4.30 -11.46 0.94
N GLU A 76 4.30 -11.05 2.22
CA GLU A 76 4.54 -11.97 3.34
C GLU A 76 3.46 -13.05 3.41
N GLU A 77 2.18 -12.68 3.28
CA GLU A 77 1.06 -13.64 3.27
C GLU A 77 1.16 -14.62 2.10
N LYS A 78 1.61 -14.17 0.93
CA LYS A 78 1.85 -15.05 -0.23
C LYS A 78 2.93 -16.09 0.10
N GLN A 79 4.03 -15.68 0.71
CA GLN A 79 5.11 -16.59 1.13
C GLN A 79 4.62 -17.58 2.20
N LEU A 80 3.91 -17.11 3.21
CA LEU A 80 3.36 -17.94 4.28
C LEU A 80 2.28 -18.90 3.76
N ARG A 81 1.52 -18.50 2.75
CA ARG A 81 0.54 -19.38 2.06
C ARG A 81 1.24 -20.51 1.32
N GLU A 82 2.35 -20.25 0.63
CA GLU A 82 3.13 -21.30 -0.02
C GLU A 82 3.73 -22.27 1.00
N LYS A 83 4.27 -21.76 2.12
CA LYS A 83 4.73 -22.59 3.24
C LYS A 83 3.59 -23.43 3.84
N SER A 84 2.40 -22.86 4.00
CA SER A 84 1.23 -23.57 4.53
C SER A 84 0.69 -24.64 3.58
N LYS A 85 1.03 -24.61 2.28
CA LYS A 85 0.68 -25.66 1.32
C LYS A 85 1.70 -26.80 1.29
N HIS A 86 2.98 -26.47 1.43
CA HIS A 86 4.08 -27.38 1.11
C HIS A 86 4.98 -27.74 2.29
N GLY A 87 4.81 -27.06 3.43
CA GLY A 87 5.78 -27.03 4.52
C GLY A 87 7.02 -26.23 4.13
N ASP A 88 7.95 -26.02 5.05
CA ASP A 88 9.26 -25.46 4.76
C ASP A 88 10.32 -26.56 4.77
N ARG A 89 11.02 -26.74 3.65
CA ARG A 89 12.12 -27.71 3.51
C ARG A 89 13.51 -27.07 3.49
N SER A 90 13.58 -25.74 3.60
CA SER A 90 14.81 -24.97 3.47
C SER A 90 15.66 -24.94 4.75
N GLY A 91 15.07 -25.28 5.90
CA GLY A 91 15.74 -25.26 7.21
C GLY A 91 16.37 -26.59 7.63
N LYS A 92 17.16 -26.56 8.73
CA LYS A 92 17.72 -27.76 9.39
C LYS A 92 16.65 -28.74 9.88
N HIS A 93 15.45 -28.24 10.14
CA HIS A 93 14.29 -29.02 10.54
C HIS A 93 13.15 -28.70 9.57
N PRO A 94 12.81 -29.61 8.65
CA PRO A 94 11.70 -29.38 7.76
C PRO A 94 10.40 -29.32 8.57
N THR A 95 9.54 -28.36 8.25
CA THR A 95 8.24 -28.18 8.90
C THR A 95 7.14 -28.76 8.02
N SER A 96 6.06 -29.22 8.66
CA SER A 96 4.89 -29.70 7.93
C SER A 96 3.99 -28.53 7.52
N PRO A 97 3.17 -28.69 6.46
CA PRO A 97 2.18 -27.69 6.07
C PRO A 97 1.25 -27.27 7.21
N GLU A 98 0.82 -28.22 8.04
CA GLU A 98 -0.09 -27.99 9.17
C GLU A 98 0.58 -27.13 10.25
N TYR A 99 1.85 -27.40 10.56
CA TYR A 99 2.64 -26.62 11.51
C TYR A 99 2.77 -25.16 11.04
N GLU A 100 3.13 -24.95 9.77
CA GLU A 100 3.25 -23.62 9.17
C GLU A 100 1.92 -22.85 9.23
N TYR A 101 0.81 -23.53 8.96
CA TYR A 101 -0.52 -22.92 9.05
C TYR A 101 -0.91 -22.55 10.48
N GLU A 102 -0.64 -23.40 11.47
CA GLU A 102 -0.86 -23.08 12.88
C GLU A 102 0.00 -21.90 13.33
N TRP A 103 1.26 -21.87 12.90
CA TRP A 103 2.18 -20.77 13.19
C TRP A 103 1.69 -19.44 12.59
N TYR A 104 1.27 -19.46 11.33
CA TYR A 104 0.65 -18.31 10.65
C TYR A 104 -0.55 -17.79 11.44
N ARG A 105 -1.50 -18.67 11.79
CA ARG A 105 -2.71 -18.29 12.53
C ARG A 105 -2.41 -17.67 13.89
N LYS A 106 -1.40 -18.19 14.60
CA LYS A 106 -1.08 -17.77 15.97
C LYS A 106 -0.28 -16.48 16.03
N TYR A 107 0.67 -16.28 15.12
CA TYR A 107 1.65 -15.20 15.23
C TYR A 107 1.57 -14.16 14.10
N HIS A 108 1.45 -14.59 12.84
CA HIS A 108 1.49 -13.67 11.70
C HIS A 108 0.15 -12.98 11.46
N ARG A 109 -0.96 -13.76 11.44
CA ARG A 109 -2.29 -13.23 11.17
C ARG A 109 -2.66 -12.06 12.11
N PRO A 110 -2.46 -12.14 13.44
CA PRO A 110 -2.78 -11.00 14.31
C PRO A 110 -2.00 -9.73 13.97
N ILE A 111 -0.73 -9.86 13.58
CA ILE A 111 0.12 -8.73 13.18
C ILE A 111 -0.37 -8.14 11.85
N HIS A 112 -0.68 -8.98 10.85
CA HIS A 112 -1.19 -8.54 9.56
C HIS A 112 -2.52 -7.80 9.67
N GLU A 113 -3.45 -8.31 10.47
CA GLU A 113 -4.73 -7.65 10.74
C GLU A 113 -4.54 -6.31 11.47
N LEU A 114 -3.60 -6.25 12.43
CA LEU A 114 -3.27 -4.99 13.13
C LEU A 114 -2.70 -3.95 12.16
N LEU A 115 -1.79 -4.36 11.27
CA LEU A 115 -1.22 -3.45 10.26
C LEU A 115 -2.29 -2.94 9.30
N ARG A 116 -3.22 -3.79 8.86
CA ARG A 116 -4.39 -3.37 8.05
C ARG A 116 -5.28 -2.38 8.80
N GLN A 117 -5.53 -2.63 10.08
CA GLN A 117 -6.30 -1.73 10.93
C GLN A 117 -5.62 -0.37 11.06
N TRP A 118 -4.31 -0.34 11.28
CA TRP A 118 -3.54 0.90 11.38
C TRP A 118 -3.49 1.66 10.06
N CYS A 119 -3.32 0.98 8.92
CA CYS A 119 -3.37 1.62 7.59
C CYS A 119 -4.74 2.26 7.30
N GLY A 120 -5.79 1.79 7.95
CA GLY A 120 -7.14 2.33 7.87
C GLY A 120 -7.95 1.73 6.74
N HIS A 121 -9.26 1.60 6.98
CA HIS A 121 -10.18 0.84 6.12
C HIS A 121 -10.16 1.29 4.65
N ARG A 122 -10.10 2.60 4.38
CA ARG A 122 -10.09 3.13 3.01
C ARG A 122 -8.87 2.66 2.22
N ALA A 123 -7.68 2.67 2.84
CA ALA A 123 -6.45 2.27 2.16
C ALA A 123 -6.47 0.76 1.89
N THR A 124 -6.85 -0.03 2.89
CA THR A 124 -7.00 -1.48 2.77
C THR A 124 -7.97 -1.86 1.66
N SER A 125 -9.17 -1.29 1.66
CA SER A 125 -10.17 -1.60 0.62
C SER A 125 -9.79 -1.09 -0.77
N LEU A 126 -9.04 0.01 -0.86
CA LEU A 126 -8.51 0.46 -2.15
C LEU A 126 -7.49 -0.56 -2.68
N GLN A 127 -6.54 -0.98 -1.84
CA GLN A 127 -5.53 -1.97 -2.22
C GLN A 127 -6.19 -3.29 -2.65
N GLU A 128 -7.09 -3.84 -1.83
CA GLU A 128 -7.81 -5.08 -2.15
C GLU A 128 -8.52 -5.01 -3.50
N ARG A 129 -9.19 -3.88 -3.78
CA ARG A 129 -9.90 -3.67 -5.06
C ARG A 129 -8.96 -3.56 -6.24
N VAL A 130 -7.84 -2.85 -6.08
CA VAL A 130 -6.82 -2.71 -7.14
C VAL A 130 -6.21 -4.08 -7.43
N THR A 131 -5.75 -4.79 -6.40
CA THR A 131 -5.18 -6.13 -6.54
C THR A 131 -6.17 -7.11 -7.18
N ALA A 132 -7.45 -7.07 -6.78
CA ALA A 132 -8.47 -7.92 -7.38
C ALA A 132 -8.74 -7.58 -8.85
N ALA A 133 -8.79 -6.29 -9.20
CA ALA A 133 -8.96 -5.85 -10.58
C ALA A 133 -7.76 -6.23 -11.46
N GLU A 134 -6.54 -6.09 -10.95
CA GLU A 134 -5.32 -6.51 -11.65
C GLU A 134 -5.30 -8.02 -11.86
N ALA A 135 -5.64 -8.80 -10.83
CA ALA A 135 -5.71 -10.26 -10.94
C ALA A 135 -6.77 -10.71 -11.97
N GLU A 136 -7.93 -10.05 -11.99
CA GLU A 136 -8.99 -10.34 -12.97
C GLU A 136 -8.57 -9.95 -14.39
N ASN A 137 -7.91 -8.81 -14.57
CA ASN A 137 -7.36 -8.41 -15.87
C ASN A 137 -6.38 -9.46 -16.41
N ILE A 138 -5.43 -9.92 -15.58
CA ILE A 138 -4.49 -10.99 -15.95
C ILE A 138 -5.24 -12.29 -16.29
N ARG A 139 -6.28 -12.63 -15.50
CA ARG A 139 -7.11 -13.81 -15.75
C ARG A 139 -7.87 -13.72 -17.08
N LEU A 140 -8.25 -12.51 -17.52
CA LEU A 140 -8.96 -12.25 -18.78
C LEU A 140 -8.04 -12.08 -19.99
N GLU A 141 -6.80 -11.61 -19.81
CA GLU A 141 -5.78 -11.58 -20.87
C GLU A 141 -5.52 -13.00 -21.41
N ALA A 142 -5.34 -13.99 -20.52
CA ALA A 142 -5.03 -15.37 -20.92
C ALA A 142 -6.05 -16.08 -21.85
N PRO A 143 -7.39 -16.01 -21.65
CA PRO A 143 -8.34 -16.54 -22.61
C PRO A 143 -8.42 -15.72 -23.91
N VAL A 144 -8.22 -14.40 -23.88
CA VAL A 144 -8.21 -13.57 -25.09
C VAL A 144 -7.03 -13.96 -25.99
N ASP A 145 -5.83 -14.10 -25.43
CA ASP A 145 -4.65 -14.55 -26.17
C ASP A 145 -4.90 -15.93 -26.81
N ARG A 146 -5.46 -16.88 -26.05
CA ARG A 146 -5.81 -18.20 -26.58
C ARG A 146 -6.82 -18.16 -27.73
N LEU A 147 -7.75 -17.21 -27.72
CA LEU A 147 -8.72 -17.05 -28.81
C LEU A 147 -8.06 -16.47 -30.06
N ILE A 148 -7.16 -15.50 -29.89
CA ILE A 148 -6.38 -14.91 -30.98
C ILE A 148 -5.49 -15.99 -31.63
N ASP A 149 -4.81 -16.79 -30.81
CA ASP A 149 -3.97 -17.91 -31.29
C ASP A 149 -4.80 -18.95 -32.04
N ALA A 150 -5.95 -19.36 -31.50
CA ALA A 150 -6.84 -20.31 -32.17
C ALA A 150 -7.32 -19.80 -33.55
N LEU A 151 -7.62 -18.50 -33.68
CA LEU A 151 -7.98 -17.90 -34.97
C LEU A 151 -6.81 -17.93 -35.97
N ALA A 152 -5.58 -17.73 -35.48
CA ALA A 152 -4.39 -17.84 -36.31
C ALA A 152 -4.17 -19.28 -36.80
N ASP A 153 -4.35 -20.26 -35.92
CA ASP A 153 -4.23 -21.70 -36.22
C ASP A 153 -5.27 -22.18 -37.26
N GLU A 154 -6.46 -21.59 -37.27
CA GLU A 154 -7.50 -21.83 -38.28
C GLU A 154 -7.22 -21.13 -39.63
N GLY A 155 -6.11 -20.39 -39.73
CA GLY A 155 -5.69 -19.69 -40.96
C GLY A 155 -6.28 -18.28 -41.12
N ASN A 156 -7.01 -17.76 -40.13
CA ASN A 156 -7.60 -16.41 -40.15
C ASN A 156 -6.60 -15.34 -39.70
N LEU A 157 -5.40 -15.34 -40.28
CA LEU A 157 -4.26 -14.49 -39.88
C LEU A 157 -4.55 -12.98 -39.90
N ALA A 158 -5.35 -12.52 -40.87
CA ALA A 158 -5.72 -11.10 -40.96
C ALA A 158 -6.62 -10.67 -39.79
N LEU A 159 -7.57 -11.52 -39.41
CA LEU A 159 -8.48 -11.25 -38.30
C LEU A 159 -7.75 -11.34 -36.96
N SER A 160 -6.94 -12.38 -36.75
CA SER A 160 -6.16 -12.54 -35.51
C SER A 160 -5.21 -11.36 -35.29
N HIS A 161 -4.51 -10.89 -36.34
CA HIS A 161 -3.66 -9.71 -36.25
C HIS A 161 -4.46 -8.44 -35.92
N SER A 162 -5.60 -8.23 -36.57
CA SER A 162 -6.44 -7.05 -36.30
C SER A 162 -6.96 -7.01 -34.86
N LEU A 163 -7.38 -8.16 -34.31
CA LEU A 163 -7.87 -8.28 -32.93
C LEU A 163 -6.74 -8.13 -31.91
N ALA A 164 -5.57 -8.70 -32.18
CA ALA A 164 -4.40 -8.51 -31.33
C ALA A 164 -4.00 -7.04 -31.24
N GLN A 165 -4.02 -6.33 -32.38
CA GLN A 165 -3.73 -4.91 -32.42
C GLN A 165 -4.79 -4.09 -31.68
N GLU A 166 -6.08 -4.34 -31.92
CA GLU A 166 -7.17 -3.65 -31.22
C GLU A 166 -7.10 -3.87 -29.70
N PHE A 167 -6.75 -5.08 -29.26
CA PHE A 167 -6.59 -5.39 -27.84
C PHE A 167 -5.44 -4.61 -27.19
N GLN A 168 -4.31 -4.46 -27.88
CA GLN A 168 -3.18 -3.66 -27.39
C GLN A 168 -3.47 -2.16 -27.42
N ASP A 169 -4.05 -1.66 -28.51
CA ASP A 169 -4.37 -0.24 -28.70
C ASP A 169 -5.49 0.22 -27.75
N GLY A 170 -6.43 -0.67 -27.41
CA GLY A 170 -7.54 -0.43 -26.49
C GLY A 170 -7.19 -0.56 -25.00
N ARG A 171 -5.91 -0.77 -24.65
CA ARG A 171 -5.52 -1.01 -23.25
C ARG A 171 -5.79 0.22 -22.39
N ILE A 172 -6.59 0.03 -21.35
CA ILE A 172 -6.89 1.08 -20.37
C ILE A 172 -5.63 1.34 -19.55
N THR A 173 -5.11 2.57 -19.61
CA THR A 173 -3.95 3.02 -18.84
C THR A 173 -4.35 4.05 -17.79
N ALA A 174 -3.47 4.32 -16.83
CA ALA A 174 -3.70 5.40 -15.87
C ALA A 174 -3.87 6.77 -16.54
N GLU A 175 -3.29 6.96 -17.73
CA GLU A 175 -3.44 8.19 -18.51
C GLU A 175 -4.80 8.25 -19.20
N SER A 176 -5.28 7.15 -19.78
CA SER A 176 -6.58 7.12 -20.48
C SER A 176 -7.78 7.27 -19.55
N VAL A 177 -7.65 6.93 -18.26
CA VAL A 177 -8.72 7.07 -17.25
C VAL A 177 -8.74 8.46 -16.61
N ARG A 178 -7.65 9.23 -16.70
CA ARG A 178 -7.62 10.57 -16.10
C ARG A 178 -8.66 11.45 -16.79
N PRO A 179 -9.46 12.23 -16.02
CA PRO A 179 -10.37 13.19 -16.63
C PRO A 179 -9.56 14.17 -17.47
N LEU A 180 -9.88 14.24 -18.76
CA LEU A 180 -9.27 15.20 -19.67
C LEU A 180 -9.67 16.60 -19.22
N ILE A 181 -8.70 17.39 -18.80
CA ILE A 181 -8.88 18.83 -18.52
C ILE A 181 -8.79 19.54 -19.88
N ALA A 182 -9.81 19.38 -20.71
CA ALA A 182 -9.95 20.15 -21.95
C ALA A 182 -10.82 21.40 -21.69
N PRO A 183 -10.59 22.51 -22.40
CA PRO A 183 -11.56 23.59 -22.44
C PRO A 183 -12.91 23.02 -22.87
N LEU A 184 -13.98 23.38 -22.14
CA LEU A 184 -15.35 23.05 -22.55
C LEU A 184 -15.54 23.47 -24.00
N HIS A 185 -16.10 22.57 -24.81
CA HIS A 185 -16.43 22.93 -26.18
C HIS A 185 -17.46 24.07 -26.15
N PRO A 186 -17.45 25.05 -27.08
CA PRO A 186 -18.39 26.18 -27.05
C PRO A 186 -19.87 25.80 -26.93
N SER A 187 -20.25 24.58 -27.34
CA SER A 187 -21.61 24.03 -27.18
C SER A 187 -21.95 23.56 -25.77
N GLU A 188 -20.95 23.32 -24.92
CA GLU A 188 -21.09 22.89 -23.52
C GLU A 188 -21.17 24.08 -22.56
N ILE A 189 -20.85 25.29 -23.04
CA ILE A 189 -20.95 26.53 -22.27
C ILE A 189 -22.43 26.95 -22.23
N PRO A 190 -23.08 26.98 -21.06
CA PRO A 190 -24.50 27.34 -20.97
C PRO A 190 -24.72 28.80 -21.42
N ILE A 191 -25.55 28.98 -22.45
CA ILE A 191 -25.90 30.31 -22.97
C ILE A 191 -26.79 31.03 -21.95
N ARG A 192 -26.28 32.12 -21.36
CA ARG A 192 -27.09 33.05 -20.57
C ARG A 192 -27.58 34.20 -21.45
N TYR A 193 -28.88 34.25 -21.71
CA TYR A 193 -29.50 35.40 -22.36
C TYR A 193 -29.54 36.58 -21.40
N VAL A 194 -28.72 37.60 -21.66
CA VAL A 194 -28.74 38.87 -20.92
C VAL A 194 -29.48 39.89 -21.76
N THR A 195 -30.71 40.23 -21.36
CA THR A 195 -31.48 41.30 -21.99
C THR A 195 -30.87 42.65 -21.58
N ARG A 196 -30.15 43.30 -22.50
CA ARG A 196 -29.68 44.67 -22.28
C ARG A 196 -30.75 45.66 -22.75
N PRO A 197 -31.24 46.57 -21.88
CA PRO A 197 -32.15 47.62 -22.32
C PRO A 197 -31.42 48.54 -23.30
N ARG A 198 -31.98 48.67 -24.51
CA ARG A 198 -31.53 49.62 -25.53
C ARG A 198 -31.78 51.04 -25.03
N ARG A 199 -30.73 51.76 -24.62
CA ARG A 199 -30.78 53.22 -24.51
C ARG A 199 -30.52 53.79 -25.90
N TRP A 200 -31.53 54.42 -26.50
CA TRP A 200 -31.36 55.22 -27.71
C TRP A 200 -30.95 56.63 -27.25
N SER A 201 -29.81 57.11 -27.76
CA SER A 201 -29.40 58.52 -27.74
C SER A 201 -29.95 59.23 -28.95
#